data_AF-A0A7C4ZLU6-F1
#
_entry.id   AF-A0A7C4ZLU6-F1
#
_cell.length_a   1.000
_cell.length_b   1.000
_cell.length_c   1.000
_cell.angle_alpha   90.00
_cell.angle_beta   90.00
_cell.angle_gamma   90.00
#
_symmetry.space_group_name_H-M   'P 1'
#
loop_
_entity.id
_entity.type
_entity.pdbx_description
1 polymer ?
#
loop_
_entity_poly.entity_id
_entity_poly.type
_entity_poly.pdbx_seq_one_letter_code
_entity_poly.pdbx_strand_id
1 'polypeptide(L)'
;MDPIAKASTFLLWYKSPSQFFKDIFNYEPYEYQKKILESIQSGSKRIIIQAAASTGKTRLLATVALWLGVVVSKVEKDPIRVVIISGSRSQAKYLYDYCREAFNNEYIQEEIEGEPLQSITKFKNGSEIRALPNSL
;
A
#
# COMPACT_ATOMS: atom_id res chain seq x y z
N MET A 1 2.95 21.10 -2.20
CA MET A 1 1.93 21.03 -1.13
C MET A 1 2.42 21.78 0.11
N ASP A 2 1.54 22.37 0.92
CA ASP A 2 1.92 22.94 2.23
C ASP A 2 2.47 21.83 3.16
N PRO A 3 3.68 21.97 3.74
CA PRO A 3 4.28 20.92 4.58
C PRO A 3 3.44 20.52 5.78
N ILE A 4 2.73 21.47 6.41
CA ILE A 4 1.91 21.22 7.60
C ILE A 4 0.66 20.43 7.21
N ALA A 5 -0.02 20.84 6.14
CA ALA A 5 -1.14 20.09 5.57
C ALA A 5 -0.72 18.66 5.21
N LYS A 6 0.42 18.49 4.53
CA LYS A 6 0.93 17.17 4.16
C LYS A 6 1.20 16.29 5.39
N ALA A 7 1.89 16.82 6.40
CA ALA A 7 2.14 16.08 7.64
C ALA A 7 0.84 15.67 8.34
N SER A 8 -0.16 16.56 8.36
CA SER A 8 -1.48 16.29 8.94
C SER A 8 -2.21 15.17 8.18
N THR A 9 -2.16 15.18 6.85
CA THR A 9 -2.72 14.10 6.01
C THR A 9 -2.06 12.76 6.30
N PHE A 10 -0.72 12.71 6.40
CA PHE A 10 -0.01 11.47 6.75
C PHE A 10 -0.39 10.95 8.14
N LEU A 11 -0.56 11.83 9.13
CA LEU A 11 -1.03 11.43 10.46
C LEU A 11 -2.48 10.92 10.43
N LEU A 12 -3.35 11.51 9.61
CA LEU A 12 -4.71 11.01 9.40
C LEU A 12 -4.69 9.60 8.79
N TRP A 13 -3.91 9.41 7.73
CA TRP A 13 -3.74 8.11 7.07
C TRP A 13 -3.13 7.04 7.95
N TYR A 14 -2.20 7.43 8.84
CA TYR A 14 -1.61 6.53 9.81
C TYR A 14 -2.64 6.03 10.82
N LYS A 15 -3.53 6.91 11.29
CA LYS A 15 -4.62 6.56 12.21
C LYS A 15 -5.80 5.87 11.52
N SER A 16 -6.01 6.16 10.23
CA SER A 16 -7.15 5.67 9.44
C SER A 16 -6.67 5.17 8.07
N PRO A 17 -6.23 3.90 7.97
CA PRO A 17 -5.86 3.30 6.70
C PRO A 17 -7.02 3.19 5.70
N SER A 18 -8.27 3.20 6.17
CA SER A 18 -9.47 3.27 5.32
C SER A 18 -9.61 4.63 4.65
N GLN A 19 -9.27 5.72 5.34
CA GLN A 19 -9.19 7.04 4.71
C GLN A 19 -8.07 7.09 3.67
N PHE A 20 -6.90 6.49 3.98
CA PHE A 20 -5.83 6.34 2.99
C PHE A 20 -6.28 5.59 1.73
N PHE A 21 -6.98 4.47 1.88
CA PHE A 21 -7.58 3.74 0.75
C PHE A 21 -8.41 4.68 -0.14
N LYS A 22 -9.29 5.45 0.51
CA LYS A 22 -10.21 6.34 -0.18
C LYS A 22 -9.49 7.44 -0.95
N ASP A 23 -8.54 8.11 -0.31
CA ASP A 23 -7.85 9.26 -0.91
C ASP A 23 -6.89 8.84 -2.03
N ILE A 24 -6.31 7.66 -1.94
CA ILE A 24 -5.38 7.15 -2.95
C ILE A 24 -6.11 6.59 -4.17
N PHE A 25 -7.17 5.82 -3.96
CA PHE A 25 -7.86 5.12 -5.04
C PHE A 25 -9.13 5.84 -5.52
N ASN A 26 -9.58 6.89 -4.83
CA ASN A 26 -10.86 7.58 -5.09
C ASN A 26 -12.08 6.63 -5.07
N TYR A 27 -12.03 5.61 -4.21
CA TYR A 27 -13.14 4.67 -3.99
C TYR A 27 -13.45 4.57 -2.50
N GLU A 28 -14.73 4.47 -2.16
CA GLU A 28 -15.12 4.13 -0.81
C GLU A 28 -14.78 2.65 -0.54
N PRO A 29 -14.00 2.33 0.52
CA PRO A 29 -13.72 0.94 0.84
C PRO A 29 -15.00 0.24 1.29
N TYR A 30 -15.17 -1.02 0.88
CA TYR A 30 -16.23 -1.87 1.42
C TYR A 30 -16.01 -2.11 2.92
N GLU A 31 -17.09 -2.39 3.64
CA GLU A 31 -17.06 -2.60 5.10
C GLU A 31 -16.07 -3.69 5.52
N TYR A 32 -15.94 -4.77 4.74
CA TYR A 32 -14.95 -5.81 5.04
C TYR A 32 -13.50 -5.32 4.84
N GLN A 33 -13.25 -4.44 3.87
CA GLN A 33 -11.93 -3.86 3.62
C GLN A 33 -11.55 -2.93 4.77
N LYS A 34 -12.50 -2.10 5.25
CA LYS A 34 -12.31 -1.24 6.43
C LYS A 34 -11.90 -2.07 7.65
N LYS A 35 -12.65 -3.13 7.96
CA LYS A 35 -12.35 -4.03 9.08
C LYS A 35 -10.96 -4.66 9.00
N ILE A 36 -10.54 -5.08 7.80
CA ILE A 36 -9.19 -5.64 7.60
C ILE A 36 -8.12 -4.57 7.82
N LEU A 37 -8.29 -3.37 7.25
CA LEU A 37 -7.35 -2.26 7.40
C LEU A 37 -7.21 -1.82 8.87
N GLU A 38 -8.32 -1.72 9.60
CA GLU A 38 -8.35 -1.42 11.05
C GLU A 38 -7.72 -2.54 11.89
N SER A 39 -7.92 -3.80 11.49
CA SER A 39 -7.27 -4.96 12.14
C SER A 39 -5.75 -4.91 11.98
N ILE A 40 -5.25 -4.52 10.79
CA ILE A 40 -3.80 -4.33 10.57
C ILE A 40 -3.29 -3.18 11.44
N GLN A 41 -3.98 -2.03 11.44
CA GLN A 41 -3.57 -0.86 12.21
C GLN A 41 -3.56 -1.10 13.72
N SER A 42 -4.48 -1.93 14.23
CA SER A 42 -4.49 -2.32 15.65
C SER A 42 -3.42 -3.36 16.02
N GLY A 43 -2.57 -3.77 15.07
CA GLY A 43 -1.38 -4.58 15.33
C GLY A 43 -1.47 -6.04 14.89
N SER A 44 -2.45 -6.40 14.07
CA SER A 44 -2.55 -7.78 13.54
C SER A 44 -1.40 -8.08 12.59
N LYS A 45 -0.50 -8.99 13.00
CA LYS A 45 0.73 -9.32 12.26
C LYS A 45 0.53 -10.39 11.17
N ARG A 46 -0.49 -11.23 11.29
CA ARG A 46 -0.78 -12.32 10.35
C ARG A 46 -2.27 -12.32 10.05
N ILE A 47 -2.61 -12.22 8.77
CA ILE A 47 -4.00 -12.14 8.30
C ILE A 47 -4.18 -13.13 7.17
N ILE A 48 -5.26 -13.90 7.25
CA ILE A 48 -5.73 -14.76 6.17
C ILE A 48 -7.05 -14.17 5.67
N ILE A 49 -7.12 -13.88 4.37
CA ILE A 49 -8.33 -13.36 3.72
C ILE A 49 -8.91 -14.48 2.86
N GLN A 50 -10.04 -15.03 3.28
CA GLN A 50 -10.84 -15.91 2.45
C GLN A 50 -11.93 -15.08 1.76
N ALA A 51 -11.84 -14.95 0.44
CA ALA A 51 -12.75 -14.13 -0.33
C ALA A 51 -13.00 -14.72 -1.73
N ALA A 52 -14.18 -14.44 -2.28
CA ALA A 52 -14.50 -14.80 -3.66
C ALA A 52 -13.66 -14.02 -4.68
N ALA A 53 -13.77 -14.41 -5.95
CA ALA A 53 -13.26 -13.61 -7.06
C ALA A 53 -13.99 -12.25 -7.13
N SER A 54 -13.33 -11.23 -7.69
CA SER A 54 -13.94 -9.93 -8.01
C SER A 54 -14.54 -9.12 -6.84
N THR A 55 -14.16 -9.39 -5.59
CA THR A 55 -14.63 -8.63 -4.42
C THR A 55 -13.86 -7.33 -4.17
N GLY A 56 -12.83 -7.03 -4.95
CA GLY A 56 -11.96 -5.86 -4.73
C GLY A 56 -10.77 -6.11 -3.81
N LYS A 57 -10.43 -7.38 -3.52
CA LYS A 57 -9.27 -7.75 -2.69
C LYS A 57 -7.93 -7.20 -3.20
N THR A 58 -7.75 -7.01 -4.50
CA THR A 58 -6.47 -6.56 -5.07
C THR A 58 -6.14 -5.12 -4.65
N ARG A 59 -7.11 -4.20 -4.73
CA ARG A 59 -6.93 -2.83 -4.25
C ARG A 59 -6.67 -2.80 -2.75
N LEU A 60 -7.39 -3.60 -1.97
CA LEU A 60 -7.12 -3.75 -0.53
C LEU A 60 -5.65 -4.12 -0.27
N LEU A 61 -5.12 -5.14 -0.95
CA LEU A 61 -3.73 -5.56 -0.79
C LEU A 61 -2.74 -4.50 -1.26
N ALA A 62 -3.04 -3.78 -2.34
CA ALA A 62 -2.22 -2.67 -2.82
C ALA A 62 -2.19 -1.52 -1.81
N THR A 63 -3.35 -1.18 -1.22
CA THR A 63 -3.44 -0.22 -0.11
C THR A 63 -2.58 -0.65 1.06
N VAL A 64 -2.62 -1.91 1.48
CA VAL A 64 -1.80 -2.40 2.59
C VAL A 64 -0.31 -2.24 2.27
N ALA A 65 0.12 -2.62 1.06
CA ALA A 65 1.50 -2.48 0.63
C ALA A 65 1.97 -1.01 0.65
N LEU A 66 1.18 -0.10 0.08
CA LEU A 66 1.48 1.33 0.05
C LEU A 66 1.42 1.96 1.43
N TRP A 67 0.42 1.62 2.24
CA TRP A 67 0.26 2.17 3.58
C TRP A 67 1.45 1.81 4.46
N LEU A 68 1.92 0.56 4.41
CA LEU A 68 3.14 0.15 5.13
C LEU A 68 4.39 0.88 4.58
N GLY A 69 4.62 0.79 3.26
CA GLY A 69 5.83 1.31 2.62
C GLY A 69 5.94 2.85 2.57
N VAL A 70 4.82 3.57 2.69
CA VAL A 70 4.77 5.03 2.53
C VAL A 70 4.32 5.72 3.81
N VAL A 71 3.22 5.27 4.43
CA VAL A 71 2.61 5.98 5.57
C VAL A 71 3.23 5.56 6.89
N VAL A 72 3.17 4.27 7.21
CA VAL A 72 3.67 3.71 8.48
C VAL A 72 5.16 3.97 8.62
N SER A 73 5.95 3.53 7.65
CA SER A 73 7.41 3.74 7.64
C SER A 73 7.82 5.21 7.75
N LYS A 74 7.04 6.15 7.22
CA LYS A 74 7.33 7.58 7.34
C LYS A 74 7.00 8.13 8.73
N VAL A 75 5.87 7.74 9.31
CA VAL A 75 5.45 8.20 10.65
C VAL A 75 6.31 7.58 11.74
N GLU A 76 6.60 6.29 11.64
CA GLU A 76 7.43 5.54 12.60
C GLU A 76 8.93 5.75 12.38
N LYS A 77 9.33 6.30 11.22
CA LYS A 77 10.72 6.50 10.80
C LYS A 77 11.52 5.19 10.71
N ASP A 78 10.85 4.10 10.38
CA ASP A 78 11.44 2.77 10.16
C ASP A 78 11.15 2.30 8.73
N PRO A 79 12.17 2.14 7.86
CA PRO A 79 11.97 1.69 6.49
C PRO A 79 11.38 0.28 6.40
N ILE A 80 10.32 0.10 5.60
CA ILE A 80 9.62 -1.18 5.45
C ILE A 80 9.81 -1.73 4.04
N ARG A 81 10.22 -3.01 3.95
CA ARG A 81 10.28 -3.75 2.69
C ARG A 81 9.04 -4.62 2.53
N VAL A 82 8.19 -4.26 1.57
CA VAL A 82 7.01 -5.05 1.22
C VAL A 82 7.34 -5.97 0.05
N VAL A 83 7.16 -7.26 0.26
CA VAL A 83 7.36 -8.28 -0.77
C VAL A 83 6.02 -8.89 -1.17
N ILE A 84 5.67 -8.72 -2.44
CA ILE A 84 4.49 -9.33 -3.06
C ILE A 84 4.92 -10.66 -3.67
N ILE A 85 4.38 -11.76 -3.14
CA ILE A 85 4.63 -13.13 -3.60
C ILE A 85 3.32 -13.74 -4.06
N SER A 86 3.36 -14.48 -5.16
CA SER A 86 2.21 -15.26 -5.62
C SER A 86 2.65 -16.47 -6.45
N GLY A 87 1.71 -17.36 -6.78
CA GLY A 87 1.98 -18.59 -7.53
C GLY A 87 2.61 -18.39 -8.92
N SER A 88 2.57 -17.18 -9.48
CA SER A 88 3.24 -16.85 -10.74
C SER A 88 3.80 -15.42 -10.73
N ARG A 89 4.81 -15.17 -11.58
CA ARG A 89 5.36 -13.81 -11.73
C ARG A 89 4.30 -12.81 -12.22
N SER A 90 3.40 -13.23 -13.11
CA SER A 90 2.35 -12.38 -13.67
C SER A 90 1.32 -11.98 -12.61
N GLN A 91 0.93 -12.89 -11.71
CA GLN A 91 0.02 -12.57 -10.60
C GLN A 91 0.65 -11.60 -9.59
N ALA A 92 1.93 -11.77 -9.28
CA ALA A 92 2.64 -10.86 -8.36
C ALA A 92 2.76 -9.47 -9.00
N LYS A 93 3.09 -9.43 -10.29
CA LYS A 93 3.13 -8.20 -11.08
C LYS A 93 1.74 -7.53 -11.15
N TYR A 94 0.67 -8.30 -11.32
CA TYR A 94 -0.69 -7.77 -11.38
C TYR A 94 -1.05 -6.99 -10.11
N LEU A 95 -0.77 -7.53 -8.93
CA LEU A 95 -0.98 -6.79 -7.68
C LEU A 95 -0.07 -5.55 -7.59
N TYR A 96 1.18 -5.65 -8.03
CA TYR A 96 2.07 -4.49 -8.07
C TYR A 96 1.60 -3.40 -9.02
N ASP A 97 0.98 -3.74 -10.16
CA ASP A 97 0.42 -2.76 -11.08
C ASP A 97 -0.73 -1.95 -10.43
N TYR A 98 -1.51 -2.54 -9.52
CA TYR A 98 -2.46 -1.77 -8.68
C TYR A 98 -1.77 -0.81 -7.71
N CYS A 99 -0.57 -1.13 -7.21
CA CYS A 99 0.23 -0.15 -6.48
C CYS A 99 0.65 0.99 -7.40
N ARG A 100 0.94 0.71 -8.67
CA ARG A 100 1.33 1.73 -9.65
C ARG A 100 0.18 2.64 -10.05
N GLU A 101 -1.06 2.16 -10.05
CA GLU A 101 -2.25 3.01 -10.25
C GLU A 101 -2.26 4.18 -9.25
N ALA A 102 -1.84 3.93 -8.00
CA ALA A 102 -1.73 4.95 -6.96
C ALA A 102 -0.58 5.95 -7.16
N PHE A 103 0.39 5.67 -8.05
CA PHE A 103 1.54 6.57 -8.26
C PHE A 103 1.17 7.87 -9.00
N ASN A 104 -0.04 7.93 -9.57
CA ASN A 104 -0.60 9.18 -10.10
C ASN A 104 -1.10 10.13 -9.00
N ASN A 105 -1.20 9.66 -7.74
CA ASN A 105 -1.54 10.51 -6.61
C ASN A 105 -0.31 11.31 -6.18
N GLU A 106 -0.42 12.64 -6.14
CA GLU A 106 0.68 13.55 -5.83
C GLU A 106 1.41 13.20 -4.52
N TYR A 107 0.66 12.78 -3.49
CA TYR A 107 1.26 12.40 -2.21
C TYR A 107 2.15 11.18 -2.33
N ILE A 108 1.80 10.20 -3.17
CA ILE A 108 2.61 9.00 -3.37
C ILE A 108 3.77 9.30 -4.32
N GLN A 109 3.50 10.02 -5.40
CA GLN A 109 4.50 10.40 -6.39
C GLN A 109 5.68 11.15 -5.76
N GLU A 110 5.40 12.08 -4.84
CA GLU A 110 6.44 12.82 -4.12
C GLU A 110 7.31 11.94 -3.22
N GLU A 111 6.85 10.75 -2.82
CA GLU A 111 7.60 9.83 -1.96
C GLU A 111 8.40 8.79 -2.74
N ILE A 112 8.16 8.64 -4.04
CA ILE A 112 8.89 7.71 -4.89
C ILE A 112 10.33 8.20 -5.09
N GLU A 113 11.28 7.29 -4.98
CA GLU A 113 12.68 7.51 -5.30
C GLU A 113 12.96 7.04 -6.73
N GLY A 114 13.36 7.97 -7.60
CA GLY A 114 13.65 7.68 -9.01
C GLY A 114 12.41 7.25 -9.81
N GLU A 115 12.63 6.42 -10.83
CA GLU A 115 11.55 5.89 -11.67
C GLU A 115 11.06 4.53 -11.14
N PRO A 116 9.74 4.33 -10.97
CA PRO A 116 9.18 3.02 -10.67
C PRO A 116 9.50 2.01 -11.79
N LEU A 117 10.17 0.92 -11.43
CA LEU A 117 10.45 -0.17 -12.36
C LEU A 117 9.22 -1.07 -12.53
N GLN A 118 9.32 -2.05 -13.43
CA GLN A 118 8.20 -2.96 -13.72
C GLN A 118 7.80 -3.91 -12.58
N SER A 119 8.62 -4.03 -11.53
CA SER A 119 8.42 -4.96 -10.42
C SER A 119 9.00 -4.47 -9.10
N ILE A 120 9.50 -3.23 -9.04
CA ILE A 120 10.08 -2.66 -7.83
C ILE A 120 9.93 -1.14 -7.84
N THR A 121 9.46 -0.60 -6.71
CA THR A 121 9.48 0.83 -6.41
C THR A 121 10.24 1.03 -5.12
N LYS A 122 11.17 1.97 -5.12
CA LYS A 122 11.83 2.47 -3.91
C LYS A 122 11.19 3.80 -3.52
N PHE A 123 11.19 4.08 -2.22
CA PHE A 123 10.69 5.33 -1.67
C PHE A 123 11.83 6.10 -1.00
N LYS A 124 11.69 7.43 -0.94
CA LYS A 124 12.68 8.35 -0.36
C LYS A 124 12.95 8.10 1.13
N ASN A 125 12.04 7.41 1.82
CA ASN A 125 12.21 6.98 3.21
C ASN A 125 13.03 5.67 3.35
N GLY A 126 13.53 5.09 2.25
CA GLY A 126 14.27 3.84 2.23
C GLY A 126 13.41 2.58 2.17
N SER A 127 12.08 2.71 2.23
CA SER A 127 11.13 1.61 2.02
C SER A 127 11.10 1.17 0.57
N GLU A 128 10.54 -0.02 0.33
CA GLU A 128 10.35 -0.53 -1.02
C GLU A 128 9.13 -1.45 -1.12
N ILE A 129 8.54 -1.51 -2.31
CA ILE A 129 7.58 -2.55 -2.69
C ILE A 129 8.17 -3.29 -3.88
N ARG A 130 8.27 -4.63 -3.78
CA ARG A 130 8.78 -5.49 -4.86
C ARG A 130 7.88 -6.70 -5.11
N ALA A 131 7.70 -7.06 -6.37
CA ALA A 131 6.99 -8.26 -6.79
C ALA A 131 7.97 -9.36 -7.20
N LEU A 132 7.83 -10.53 -6.58
CA LEU A 132 8.68 -11.70 -6.81
C LEU A 132 7.83 -12.91 -7.20
N PRO A 133 8.30 -13.79 -8.11
CA PRO A 133 7.68 -15.10 -8.31
C PRO A 133 7.90 -15.97 -7.07
N ASN A 134 6.93 -16.84 -6.77
CA ASN A 134 7.15 -17.94 -5.83
C ASN A 134 7.98 -19.04 -6.52
N SER A 135 9.29 -18.83 -6.63
CA SER A 135 10.24 -19.88 -6.97
C SER A 135 10.66 -20.56 -5.68
N LEU A 136 9.89 -21.57 -5.27
CA LEU A 136 10.33 -22.64 -4.37
C LEU A 136 11.14 -23.66 -5.19
#